data_AF-A0A2D6FJE1-F1
#
_entry.id   AF-A0A2D6FJE1-F1
#
_cell.length_a   1.000
_cell.length_b   1.000
_cell.length_c   1.000
_cell.angle_alpha   90.00
_cell.angle_beta   90.00
_cell.angle_gamma   90.00
#
_symmetry.space_group_name_H-M   'P 1'
#
loop_
_entity.id
_entity.type
_entity.pdbx_description
1 polymer ?
#
loop_
_entity_poly.entity_id
_entity_poly.type
_entity_poly.pdbx_seq_one_letter_code
_entity_poly.pdbx_strand_id
1 'polypeptide(L)'
;MKDTTLLDIAVKINAIAKSDGVYAEVNFNPDPISNAPSDMKLWDIELTYNNYHRVERFNNSMTIDDLEVDRIASILLKDLFTDYFNDKLGLVT
;
A
#
# COMPACT_ATOMS: atom_id res chain seq x y z
N MET A 1 -20.62 -0.55 5.08
CA MET A 1 -19.54 -1.14 4.25
C MET A 1 -18.33 -1.33 5.16
N LYS A 2 -17.56 -2.41 5.02
CA LYS A 2 -16.31 -2.60 5.78
C LYS A 2 -15.35 -1.47 5.39
N ASP A 3 -15.21 -0.45 6.24
CA ASP A 3 -14.14 0.57 6.14
C ASP A 3 -12.76 -0.04 6.50
N THR A 4 -12.66 -1.36 6.66
CA THR A 4 -11.53 -2.07 7.30
C THR A 4 -10.65 -2.86 6.35
N THR A 5 -10.98 -3.03 5.07
CA THR A 5 -10.23 -3.96 4.19
C THR A 5 -8.83 -3.48 3.83
N LEU A 6 -8.58 -2.17 3.78
CA LEU A 6 -7.21 -1.63 3.69
C LEU A 6 -6.39 -1.85 4.96
N LEU A 7 -7.04 -1.73 6.12
CA LEU A 7 -6.41 -2.11 7.39
C LEU A 7 -6.09 -3.61 7.40
N ASP A 8 -6.99 -4.45 6.89
CA ASP A 8 -6.78 -5.89 6.77
C ASP A 8 -5.57 -6.22 5.86
N ILE A 9 -5.38 -5.48 4.75
CA ILE A 9 -4.18 -5.59 3.90
C ILE A 9 -2.92 -5.23 4.69
N ALA A 10 -2.88 -4.10 5.38
CA ALA A 10 -1.71 -3.67 6.14
C ALA A 10 -1.39 -4.67 7.29
N VAL A 11 -2.41 -5.16 7.99
CA VAL A 11 -2.27 -6.21 9.01
C VAL A 11 -1.71 -7.49 8.38
N LYS A 12 -2.21 -7.90 7.21
CA LYS A 12 -1.72 -9.09 6.51
C LYS A 12 -0.25 -8.96 6.13
N ILE A 13 0.16 -7.84 5.54
CA ILE A 13 1.55 -7.54 5.17
C ILE A 13 2.45 -7.59 6.41
N ASN A 14 2.07 -6.89 7.48
CA ASN A 14 2.83 -6.88 8.73
C ASN A 14 2.92 -8.27 9.38
N ALA A 15 1.90 -9.12 9.22
CA ALA A 15 1.93 -10.48 9.74
C ALA A 15 2.94 -11.37 9.00
N ILE A 16 3.12 -11.18 7.69
CA ILE A 16 3.94 -12.08 6.85
C ILE A 16 5.35 -11.59 6.58
N ALA A 17 5.58 -10.27 6.51
CA ALA A 17 6.84 -9.70 6.02
C ALA A 17 7.59 -8.84 7.06
N LYS A 18 7.05 -8.70 8.28
CA LYS A 18 7.71 -7.91 9.34
C LYS A 18 9.04 -8.52 9.80
N SER A 19 9.17 -9.84 9.78
CA SER A 19 10.45 -10.52 10.03
C SER A 19 11.51 -10.18 8.99
N ASP A 20 11.08 -9.83 7.77
CA ASP A 20 11.96 -9.42 6.68
C ASP A 20 12.25 -7.91 6.71
N GLY A 21 11.75 -7.18 7.71
CA GLY A 21 11.96 -5.74 7.86
C GLY A 21 10.98 -4.86 7.09
N VAL A 22 9.85 -5.42 6.61
CA VAL A 22 8.77 -4.64 5.99
C VAL A 22 7.81 -4.12 7.07
N TYR A 23 7.42 -2.85 6.95
CA TYR A 23 6.35 -2.25 7.73
C TYR A 23 5.27 -1.67 6.80
N ALA A 24 4.00 -1.91 7.11
CA ALA A 24 2.87 -1.36 6.37
C ALA A 24 1.94 -0.54 7.28
N GLU A 25 1.54 0.64 6.85
CA GLU A 25 0.60 1.50 7.55
C GLU A 25 -0.42 2.14 6.60
N VAL A 26 -1.59 2.50 7.12
CA VAL A 26 -2.68 3.10 6.34
C VAL A 26 -2.91 4.53 6.78
N ASN A 27 -2.90 5.46 5.82
CA ASN A 27 -3.34 6.83 6.01
C ASN A 27 -4.73 7.03 5.39
N PHE A 28 -5.74 7.18 6.24
CA PHE A 28 -7.13 7.39 5.81
C PHE A 28 -7.46 8.84 5.42
N ASN A 29 -6.52 9.76 5.56
CA ASN A 29 -6.70 11.16 5.21
C ASN A 29 -5.40 11.72 4.59
N PRO A 30 -4.99 11.21 3.41
CA PRO A 30 -3.83 11.70 2.70
C PRO A 30 -4.06 13.11 2.17
N ASP A 31 -2.97 13.81 1.85
CA ASP A 31 -3.05 15.15 1.29
C ASP A 31 -3.90 15.16 0.00
N PRO A 32 -4.78 16.17 -0.17
CA PRO A 32 -5.66 16.23 -1.32
C PRO A 32 -4.87 16.37 -2.62
N ILE A 33 -5.19 15.53 -3.61
CA ILE A 33 -4.65 15.67 -4.97
C ILE A 33 -5.40 16.81 -5.66
N SER A 34 -4.68 17.73 -6.30
CA SER A 34 -5.23 18.93 -6.97
C SER A 34 -6.26 18.65 -8.08
N ASN A 35 -6.53 17.39 -8.43
CA ASN A 35 -7.46 16.96 -9.46
C ASN A 35 -8.40 15.80 -9.04
N ALA A 36 -8.46 15.47 -7.75
CA ALA A 36 -9.42 14.47 -7.28
C ALA A 36 -10.85 15.07 -7.30
N PRO A 37 -11.88 14.31 -7.73
CA PRO A 37 -13.27 14.72 -7.55
C PRO A 37 -13.54 15.06 -6.08
N SER A 38 -14.32 16.13 -5.81
CA SER A 38 -14.57 16.68 -4.46
C SER A 38 -15.15 15.68 -3.45
N ASP A 39 -15.74 14.62 -3.96
CA ASP A 39 -16.54 13.60 -3.30
C ASP A 39 -15.79 12.26 -3.17
N MET A 40 -14.61 12.15 -3.79
CA MET A 40 -13.73 10.99 -3.68
C MET A 40 -12.82 11.14 -2.45
N LYS A 41 -12.90 10.21 -1.49
CA LYS A 41 -11.88 10.12 -0.44
C LYS A 41 -10.80 9.15 -0.92
N LEU A 42 -9.55 9.54 -0.72
CA LEU A 42 -8.39 8.74 -1.07
C LEU A 42 -7.81 8.17 0.22
N TRP A 43 -7.31 6.95 0.17
CA TRP A 43 -6.62 6.29 1.28
C TRP A 43 -5.28 5.78 0.78
N ASP A 44 -4.23 5.93 1.59
CA ASP A 44 -2.90 5.47 1.24
C ASP A 44 -2.52 4.26 2.08
N ILE A 45 -1.84 3.30 1.47
CA ILE A 45 -1.04 2.31 2.18
C ILE A 45 0.44 2.61 1.91
N GLU A 46 1.19 2.88 2.97
CA GLU A 46 2.63 3.08 2.91
C GLU A 46 3.33 1.80 3.33
N LEU A 47 4.25 1.32 2.49
CA LEU A 47 5.15 0.22 2.77
C LEU A 47 6.58 0.76 2.91
N THR A 48 7.23 0.43 4.02
CA THR A 48 8.63 0.77 4.28
C THR A 48 9.48 -0.49 4.30
N TYR A 49 10.61 -0.48 3.58
CA TYR A 49 11.64 -1.52 3.62
C TYR A 49 13.04 -0.90 3.50
N ASN A 50 13.89 -1.08 4.51
CA ASN A 50 15.28 -0.57 4.50
C ASN A 50 15.42 0.92 4.11
N ASN A 51 14.59 1.78 4.72
CA ASN A 51 14.46 3.22 4.43
C ASN A 51 13.96 3.59 3.01
N TYR A 52 13.49 2.61 2.24
CA TYR A 52 12.75 2.85 1.01
C TYR A 52 11.26 2.85 1.31
N HIS A 53 10.54 3.81 0.75
CA HIS A 53 9.12 4.05 0.98
C HIS A 53 8.37 3.89 -0.33
N ARG A 54 7.32 3.07 -0.32
CA ARG A 54 6.35 2.96 -1.41
C ARG A 54 4.97 3.32 -0.87
N VAL A 55 4.31 4.27 -1.51
CA VAL A 55 2.93 4.65 -1.19
C VAL A 55 2.05 4.22 -2.35
N GLU A 56 1.03 3.41 -2.05
CA GLU A 56 -0.02 3.05 -3.00
C GLU A 56 -1.35 3.67 -2.57
N ARG A 57 -2.07 4.26 -3.53
CA ARG A 57 -3.27 5.05 -3.25
C ARG A 57 -4.53 4.36 -3.76
N PHE A 58 -5.52 4.28 -2.88
CA PHE A 58 -6.79 3.61 -3.13
C PHE A 58 -7.95 4.59 -3.05
N ASN A 59 -8.98 4.32 -3.87
CA ASN A 59 -10.27 4.99 -3.75
C ASN A 59 -11.06 4.36 -2.60
N ASN A 60 -11.57 5.17 -1.68
CA ASN A 60 -12.40 4.70 -0.57
C ASN A 60 -13.70 4.02 -1.01
N SER A 61 -14.17 4.26 -2.24
CA SER A 61 -15.35 3.60 -2.80
C SER A 61 -15.03 2.24 -3.44
N MET A 62 -13.77 1.81 -3.47
CA MET A 62 -13.38 0.50 -3.98
C MET A 62 -13.82 -0.57 -2.98
N THR A 63 -14.63 -1.52 -3.46
CA THR A 63 -14.95 -2.72 -2.69
C THR A 63 -13.78 -3.68 -2.84
N ILE A 64 -13.16 -4.03 -1.70
CA ILE A 64 -12.09 -5.02 -1.63
C ILE A 64 -12.65 -6.18 -0.80
N ASP A 65 -12.74 -7.38 -1.38
CA ASP A 65 -13.12 -8.59 -0.64
C ASP A 65 -11.92 -9.29 0.02
N ASP A 66 -12.19 -10.28 0.87
CA ASP A 66 -11.15 -10.97 1.64
C ASP A 66 -10.16 -11.76 0.73
N LEU A 67 -10.56 -12.18 -0.48
CA LEU A 67 -9.66 -12.81 -1.47
C LEU A 67 -8.76 -11.76 -2.13
N GLU A 68 -9.30 -10.57 -2.38
CA GLU A 68 -8.56 -9.43 -2.89
C GLU A 68 -7.54 -8.92 -1.87
N VAL A 69 -7.78 -9.04 -0.56
CA VAL A 69 -6.79 -8.69 0.48
C VAL A 69 -5.47 -9.44 0.26
N ASP A 70 -5.51 -10.76 0.12
CA ASP A 70 -4.31 -11.58 -0.07
C ASP A 70 -3.62 -11.27 -1.40
N ARG A 71 -4.42 -11.07 -2.45
CA ARG A 71 -3.90 -10.70 -3.78
C ARG A 71 -3.22 -9.34 -3.76
N ILE A 72 -3.84 -8.32 -3.18
CA ILE A 72 -3.31 -6.96 -3.11
C ILE A 72 -2.06 -6.93 -2.23
N ALA A 73 -2.06 -7.61 -1.07
CA ALA A 73 -0.88 -7.72 -0.22
C ALA A 73 0.33 -8.31 -0.98
N SER A 74 0.10 -9.36 -1.76
CA SER A 74 1.14 -9.99 -2.59
C SER A 74 1.67 -9.06 -3.68
N ILE A 75 0.78 -8.32 -4.37
CA ILE A 75 1.17 -7.33 -5.38
C ILE A 75 2.00 -6.21 -4.76
N LEU A 76 1.53 -5.61 -3.66
CA LEU A 76 2.22 -4.51 -2.99
C LEU A 76 3.63 -4.90 -2.52
N LEU A 77 3.79 -6.10 -1.98
CA LEU A 77 5.11 -6.62 -1.57
C LEU A 77 6.02 -6.85 -2.76
N LYS A 78 5.51 -7.47 -3.83
CA LYS A 78 6.29 -7.70 -5.05
C LYS A 78 6.79 -6.37 -5.63
N ASP A 79 5.90 -5.38 -5.70
CA ASP A 79 6.21 -4.08 -6.28
C ASP A 79 7.18 -3.30 -5.38
N LEU A 80 7.02 -3.35 -4.05
CA LEU A 80 7.99 -2.78 -3.09
C LEU A 80 9.40 -3.33 -3.32
N PHE A 81 9.55 -4.65 -3.35
CA PHE A 81 10.88 -5.26 -3.52
C PHE A 81 11.44 -5.00 -4.92
N THR A 82 10.61 -5.09 -5.96
CA THR A 82 11.03 -4.82 -7.34
C THR A 82 11.56 -3.40 -7.47
N ASP A 83 10.82 -2.41 -6.97
CA ASP A 83 11.21 -1.01 -7.06
C ASP A 83 12.44 -0.71 -6.20
N TYR A 84 12.50 -1.25 -4.97
CA TYR A 84 13.68 -1.13 -4.12
C TYR A 84 14.94 -1.67 -4.80
N PHE A 85 14.89 -2.88 -5.38
CA PHE A 85 16.07 -3.46 -6.03
C PHE A 85 16.41 -2.74 -7.34
N ASN A 86 15.41 -2.30 -8.10
CA ASN A 86 15.65 -1.50 -9.30
C ASN A 86 16.33 -0.16 -8.96
N ASP A 87 15.89 0.52 -7.90
CA ASP A 87 16.53 1.75 -7.40
C ASP A 87 17.99 1.49 -6.99
N LYS A 88 18.25 0.42 -6.23
CA LYS A 88 19.62 0.03 -5.83
C LYS A 88 20.52 -0.34 -6.99
N LEU A 89 19.97 -0.88 -8.07
CA LEU A 89 20.70 -1.22 -9.29
C LEU A 89 20.86 -0.02 -10.24
N GLY A 90 20.25 1.13 -9.94
CA GLY A 90 20.25 2.30 -10.82
C GLY A 90 19.45 2.10 -12.10
N LEU A 91 18.41 1.25 -12.07
CA LEU A 91 17.58 0.90 -13.23
C LEU A 91 16.34 1.79 -13.37
N VAL A 92 16.05 2.61 -12.36
CA VAL A 92 14.94 3.57 -12.37
C VAL A 92 15.49 4.94 -12.76
N THR A 93 15.14 5.41 -13.96
CA THR A 93 15.37 6.78 -14.45
C THR A 93 14.13 7.64 -14.30
#